data_AF-A0A8I1BF20-F1
#
_entry.id   AF-A0A8I1BF20-F1
#
_cell.length_a   1.000
_cell.length_b   1.000
_cell.length_c   1.000
_cell.angle_alpha   90.00
_cell.angle_beta   90.00
_cell.angle_gamma   90.00
#
_symmetry.space_group_name_H-M   'P 1'
#
loop_
_entity.id
_entity.type
_entity.pdbx_description
1 polymer ?
#
loop_
_entity_poly.entity_id
_entity_poly.type
_entity_poly.pdbx_seq_one_letter_code
_entity_poly.pdbx_strand_id
1 'polypeptide(L)'
;YTNDGRHPLQLADLVCHLTALLKYGGGICYHLFEDDPMFIALFNRHGSLLPIMHLYQFIAAFIDVPIHISNNYLMSQKDGNYHFILFNKINDRYLSDSKQHYQILNKLNENSLIIANTLNKEHGTIHQLMSQDNLPVYIEKSIIHQLDRCNQPKTELFIQEETNHPFNITLHHDEVKYIYIKSV
;
A
#
# COMPACT_ATOMS: atom_id res chain seq x y z
N TYR A 1 -2.12 -10.97 -14.28
CA TYR A 1 -2.24 -11.30 -12.85
C TYR A 1 -3.70 -11.60 -12.60
N THR A 2 -4.06 -12.88 -12.53
CA THR A 2 -5.43 -13.32 -12.22
C THR A 2 -5.41 -13.94 -10.84
N ASN A 3 -6.40 -13.62 -10.02
CA ASN A 3 -6.71 -14.37 -8.80
C ASN A 3 -7.06 -15.80 -9.25
N ASP A 4 -6.29 -16.82 -8.89
CA ASP A 4 -6.56 -18.20 -9.31
C ASP A 4 -7.73 -18.84 -8.51
N GLY A 5 -8.38 -18.04 -7.66
CA GLY A 5 -9.48 -18.44 -6.79
C GLY A 5 -9.06 -19.36 -5.64
N ARG A 6 -7.79 -19.80 -5.61
CA ARG A 6 -7.22 -20.65 -4.55
C ARG A 6 -6.36 -19.85 -3.58
N HIS A 7 -5.72 -18.78 -4.06
CA HIS A 7 -4.93 -17.87 -3.25
C HIS A 7 -5.41 -16.42 -3.49
N PRO A 8 -6.00 -15.75 -2.49
CA PRO A 8 -6.42 -14.37 -2.64
C PRO A 8 -5.22 -13.48 -2.97
N LEU A 9 -5.44 -12.47 -3.80
CA LEU A 9 -4.41 -11.48 -4.15
C LEU A 9 -3.91 -10.76 -2.90
N GLN A 10 -2.59 -10.73 -2.71
CA GLN A 10 -1.93 -9.99 -1.64
C GLN A 10 -1.63 -8.55 -2.08
N LEU A 11 -1.43 -7.65 -1.12
CA LEU A 11 -1.05 -6.27 -1.41
C LEU A 11 0.25 -6.19 -2.22
N ALA A 12 1.19 -7.10 -1.98
CA ALA A 12 2.43 -7.18 -2.76
C ALA A 12 2.19 -7.56 -4.24
N ASP A 13 1.19 -8.40 -4.53
CA ASP A 13 0.79 -8.71 -5.91
C ASP A 13 0.30 -7.43 -6.61
N LEU A 14 -0.51 -6.63 -5.92
CA LEU A 14 -1.01 -5.34 -6.42
C LEU A 14 0.13 -4.35 -6.65
N VAL A 15 1.09 -4.22 -5.72
CA VAL A 15 2.26 -3.34 -5.91
C VAL A 15 3.11 -3.80 -7.08
N CYS A 16 3.37 -5.10 -7.24
CA CYS A 16 4.10 -5.63 -8.39
C CYS A 16 3.39 -5.31 -9.71
N HIS A 17 2.07 -5.44 -9.73
CA HIS A 17 1.25 -5.13 -10.88
C HIS A 17 1.35 -3.65 -11.27
N LEU A 18 1.21 -2.74 -10.31
CA LEU A 18 1.34 -1.31 -10.55
C LEU A 18 2.79 -0.90 -10.88
N THR A 19 3.78 -1.61 -10.36
CA THR A 19 5.20 -1.42 -10.73
C THR A 19 5.44 -1.78 -12.20
N ALA A 20 4.84 -2.85 -12.69
CA ALA A 20 4.92 -3.23 -14.10
C ALA A 20 4.29 -2.15 -14.99
N LEU A 21 3.18 -1.55 -14.56
CA LEU A 21 2.58 -0.39 -15.25
C LEU A 21 3.55 0.78 -15.36
N LEU A 22 4.14 1.20 -14.23
CA LEU A 22 5.11 2.30 -14.20
C LEU A 22 6.31 2.03 -15.12
N LYS A 23 6.78 0.78 -15.18
CA LYS A 23 7.98 0.42 -15.93
C LYS A 23 7.76 0.29 -17.44
N TYR A 24 6.60 -0.21 -17.84
CA TYR A 24 6.35 -0.59 -19.25
C TYR A 24 5.34 0.31 -19.97
N GLY A 25 4.70 1.27 -19.27
CA GLY A 25 3.85 2.28 -19.90
C GLY A 25 2.56 1.71 -20.52
N GLY A 26 1.88 0.80 -19.81
CA GLY A 26 0.64 0.17 -20.27
C GLY A 26 -0.63 0.84 -19.74
N GLY A 27 -1.75 0.66 -20.44
CA GLY A 27 -3.09 0.91 -19.89
C GLY A 27 -3.64 -0.35 -19.25
N ILE A 28 -4.19 -0.25 -18.04
CA ILE A 28 -4.90 -1.35 -17.38
C ILE A 28 -6.29 -0.89 -16.99
N CYS A 29 -7.27 -1.75 -17.25
CA CYS A 29 -8.64 -1.56 -16.85
C CYS A 29 -8.91 -2.39 -15.59
N TYR A 30 -9.50 -1.74 -14.59
CA TYR A 30 -10.02 -2.38 -13.39
C TYR A 30 -11.54 -2.37 -13.45
N HIS A 31 -12.17 -3.34 -12.80
CA HIS A 31 -13.60 -3.25 -12.56
C HIS A 31 -13.87 -2.07 -11.61
N LEU A 32 -14.95 -1.34 -11.88
CA LEU A 32 -15.31 -0.25 -10.98
C LEU A 32 -15.77 -0.81 -9.64
N PHE A 33 -16.67 -1.80 -9.65
CA PHE A 33 -17.20 -2.46 -8.46
C PHE A 33 -16.82 -3.93 -8.43
N GLU A 34 -16.65 -4.46 -7.23
CA GLU A 34 -16.43 -5.89 -6.98
C GLU A 34 -17.71 -6.68 -7.26
N ASP A 35 -17.77 -7.31 -8.43
CA ASP A 35 -18.86 -8.18 -8.89
C ASP A 35 -18.39 -9.60 -9.27
N ASP A 36 -17.12 -9.75 -9.65
CA ASP A 36 -16.48 -11.01 -9.99
C ASP A 36 -15.08 -11.12 -9.34
N PRO A 37 -14.80 -12.17 -8.54
CA PRO A 37 -13.53 -12.35 -7.83
C PRO A 37 -12.30 -12.55 -8.73
N MET A 38 -12.51 -12.80 -10.04
CA MET A 38 -11.42 -12.95 -11.01
C MET A 38 -10.82 -11.61 -11.44
N PHE A 39 -11.58 -10.51 -11.32
CA PHE A 39 -11.14 -9.19 -11.71
C PHE A 39 -10.72 -8.35 -10.51
N ILE A 40 -9.72 -7.50 -10.71
CA ILE A 40 -9.34 -6.51 -9.71
C ILE A 40 -10.32 -5.34 -9.81
N ALA A 41 -11.00 -5.03 -8.70
CA ALA A 41 -11.94 -3.92 -8.61
C ALA A 41 -11.38 -2.73 -7.81
N LEU A 42 -11.91 -1.53 -8.05
CA LEU A 42 -11.54 -0.29 -7.34
C LEU A 42 -12.38 -0.05 -6.09
N PHE A 43 -13.65 -0.45 -6.13
CA PHE A 43 -14.60 -0.31 -5.04
C PHE A 43 -15.23 -1.67 -4.72
N ASN A 44 -15.59 -1.88 -3.45
CA ASN A 44 -16.42 -3.03 -3.09
C ASN A 44 -17.87 -2.83 -3.58
N ARG A 45 -18.71 -3.86 -3.45
CA ARG A 45 -20.13 -3.81 -3.83
C ARG A 45 -20.96 -2.71 -3.15
N HIS A 46 -20.45 -2.09 -2.08
CA HIS A 46 -21.12 -1.02 -1.32
C HIS A 46 -20.57 0.38 -1.65
N GLY A 47 -19.61 0.48 -2.58
CA GLY A 47 -19.01 1.75 -3.00
C GLY A 47 -17.85 2.25 -2.13
N SER A 48 -17.36 1.43 -1.21
CA SER A 48 -16.16 1.76 -0.43
C SER A 48 -14.88 1.39 -1.19
N LEU A 49 -13.83 2.17 -1.01
CA LEU A 49 -12.54 1.96 -1.67
C LEU A 49 -11.90 0.61 -1.33
N LEU A 50 -11.33 -0.07 -2.33
CA LEU A 50 -10.48 -1.24 -2.14
C LEU A 50 -9.00 -0.84 -2.01
N PRO A 51 -8.14 -1.71 -1.43
CA PRO A 51 -6.73 -1.38 -1.15
C PRO A 51 -5.94 -0.87 -2.37
N ILE A 52 -6.28 -1.30 -3.58
CA ILE A 52 -5.64 -0.82 -4.82
C ILE A 52 -5.74 0.70 -4.97
N MET A 53 -6.83 1.33 -4.52
CA MET A 53 -6.99 2.77 -4.61
C MET A 53 -6.03 3.53 -3.70
N HIS A 54 -5.74 3.00 -2.51
CA HIS A 54 -4.71 3.56 -1.62
C HIS A 54 -3.32 3.39 -2.22
N LEU A 55 -3.05 2.25 -2.86
CA LEU A 55 -1.79 2.02 -3.59
C LEU A 55 -1.62 3.00 -4.77
N TYR A 56 -2.69 3.33 -5.48
CA TYR A 56 -2.66 4.36 -6.53
C TYR A 56 -2.24 5.73 -5.98
N GLN A 57 -2.74 6.10 -4.79
CA GLN A 57 -2.35 7.33 -4.13
C GLN A 57 -0.87 7.32 -3.75
N PHE A 58 -0.33 6.19 -3.25
CA PHE A 58 1.10 6.07 -2.96
C PHE A 58 1.95 6.19 -4.23
N ILE A 59 1.49 5.60 -5.33
CA ILE A 59 2.22 5.59 -6.61
C ILE A 59 2.25 6.96 -7.29
N ALA A 60 1.34 7.88 -6.96
CA ALA A 60 1.35 9.24 -7.50
C ALA A 60 2.70 9.97 -7.30
N ALA A 61 3.46 9.62 -6.26
CA ALA A 61 4.79 10.16 -6.00
C ALA A 61 5.87 9.68 -6.99
N PHE A 62 5.61 8.62 -7.74
CA PHE A 62 6.54 7.92 -8.63
C PHE A 62 6.25 8.15 -10.12
N ILE A 63 5.19 8.91 -10.43
CA ILE A 63 4.82 9.28 -11.80
C ILE A 63 5.72 10.41 -12.28
N ASP A 64 6.18 10.30 -13.54
CA ASP A 64 7.02 11.28 -14.25
C ASP A 64 8.34 11.64 -13.54
N VAL A 65 8.86 10.72 -12.72
CA VAL A 65 10.16 10.86 -12.03
C VAL A 65 11.02 9.61 -12.22
N PRO A 66 12.35 9.70 -12.11
CA PRO A 66 13.21 8.52 -12.07
C PRO A 66 12.88 7.63 -10.87
N ILE A 67 12.63 6.35 -11.14
CA ILE A 67 12.30 5.35 -10.13
C ILE A 67 13.37 4.26 -10.05
N HIS A 68 13.75 3.90 -8.83
CA HIS A 68 14.52 2.71 -8.54
C HIS A 68 13.57 1.59 -8.09
N ILE A 69 13.58 0.47 -8.82
CA ILE A 69 12.71 -0.67 -8.57
C ILE A 69 13.59 -1.84 -8.10
N SER A 70 13.31 -2.36 -6.90
CA SER A 70 13.87 -3.60 -6.38
C SER A 70 12.78 -4.68 -6.28
N ASN A 71 13.14 -5.86 -5.77
CA ASN A 71 12.17 -6.91 -5.47
C ASN A 71 11.25 -6.54 -4.30
N ASN A 72 11.68 -5.66 -3.42
CA ASN A 72 11.00 -5.43 -2.14
C ASN A 72 10.84 -3.95 -1.80
N TYR A 73 11.19 -3.07 -2.73
CA TYR A 73 10.91 -1.65 -2.59
C TYR A 73 10.87 -0.93 -3.94
N LEU A 74 10.17 0.20 -3.93
CA LEU A 74 10.26 1.28 -4.92
C LEU A 74 10.87 2.49 -4.21
N MET A 75 11.74 3.23 -4.89
CA MET A 75 12.29 4.48 -4.39
C MET A 75 12.29 5.53 -5.50
N SER A 76 11.94 6.77 -5.16
CA SER A 76 12.11 7.93 -6.04
C SER A 76 12.46 9.16 -5.22
N GLN A 77 12.98 10.18 -5.91
CA GLN A 77 13.16 11.50 -5.35
C GLN A 77 12.31 12.48 -6.17
N LYS A 78 11.44 13.24 -5.49
CA LYS A 78 10.53 14.19 -6.11
C LYS A 78 10.50 15.47 -5.28
N ASP A 79 10.72 16.61 -5.94
CA ASP A 79 10.78 17.93 -5.30
C ASP A 79 11.73 18.00 -4.10
N GLY A 80 12.87 17.31 -4.19
CA GLY A 80 13.87 17.21 -3.12
C GLY A 80 13.54 16.23 -2.00
N ASN A 81 12.34 15.66 -1.97
CA ASN A 81 11.90 14.70 -0.96
C ASN A 81 12.10 13.26 -1.43
N TYR A 82 12.29 12.35 -0.49
CA TYR A 82 12.43 10.92 -0.80
C TYR A 82 11.12 10.19 -0.56
N HIS A 83 10.78 9.32 -1.50
CA HIS A 83 9.57 8.51 -1.48
C HIS A 83 9.97 7.05 -1.60
N PHE A 84 9.44 6.22 -0.70
CA PHE A 84 9.62 4.79 -0.71
C PHE A 84 8.28 4.07 -0.66
N ILE A 85 8.15 2.96 -1.37
CA ILE A 85 7.12 1.95 -1.10
C ILE A 85 7.86 0.68 -0.75
N LEU A 86 7.68 0.17 0.47
CA LEU A 86 8.22 -1.11 0.93
C LEU A 86 7.12 -2.17 0.88
N PHE A 87 7.45 -3.33 0.32
CA PHE A 87 6.53 -4.45 0.15
C PHE A 87 7.32 -5.74 0.02
N ASN A 88 6.72 -6.90 0.33
CA ASN A 88 7.42 -8.18 0.20
C ASN A 88 6.96 -8.95 -1.04
N LYS A 89 7.81 -9.08 -2.06
CA LYS A 89 7.49 -9.84 -3.27
C LYS A 89 7.60 -11.35 -3.04
N ILE A 90 6.44 -12.00 -3.02
CA ILE A 90 5.95 -13.34 -3.47
C ILE A 90 6.90 -14.54 -3.65
N ASN A 91 8.23 -14.39 -3.75
CA ASN A 91 9.11 -15.55 -3.82
C ASN A 91 9.13 -16.37 -2.52
N ASP A 92 8.60 -15.81 -1.44
CA ASP A 92 8.49 -16.46 -0.13
C ASP A 92 7.07 -16.43 0.42
N ARG A 93 6.08 -16.86 -0.36
CA ARG A 93 4.72 -17.17 0.16
C ARG A 93 4.76 -18.15 1.37
N TYR A 94 5.87 -18.86 1.54
CA TYR A 94 6.16 -19.77 2.65
C TYR A 94 6.86 -19.14 3.85
N LEU A 95 7.39 -17.91 3.76
CA LEU A 95 7.91 -17.16 4.92
C LEU A 95 6.82 -16.26 5.52
N SER A 96 5.56 -16.72 5.52
CA SER A 96 4.38 -15.96 5.91
C SER A 96 4.40 -15.39 7.33
N ASP A 97 5.35 -15.80 8.17
CA ASP A 97 5.54 -15.28 9.54
C ASP A 97 6.78 -14.39 9.70
N SER A 98 7.57 -14.16 8.64
CA SER A 98 8.79 -13.36 8.72
C SER A 98 8.47 -11.86 8.68
N LYS A 99 8.64 -11.21 9.83
CA LYS A 99 8.79 -9.75 9.87
C LYS A 99 10.06 -9.38 9.11
N GLN A 100 9.95 -8.48 8.14
CA GLN A 100 11.11 -7.94 7.45
C GLN A 100 11.56 -6.65 8.12
N HIS A 101 12.85 -6.54 8.39
CA HIS A 101 13.44 -5.36 8.98
C HIS A 101 14.21 -4.58 7.92
N TYR A 102 13.83 -3.33 7.72
CA TYR A 102 14.49 -2.39 6.82
C TYR A 102 15.23 -1.36 7.68
N GLN A 103 16.48 -1.09 7.31
CA GLN A 103 17.28 -0.03 7.88
C GLN A 103 17.60 0.98 6.79
N ILE A 104 17.08 2.20 6.92
CA ILE A 104 17.32 3.29 5.99
C ILE A 104 18.49 4.13 6.54
N LEU A 105 19.67 3.87 5.98
CA LEU A 105 20.85 4.71 6.19
C LEU A 105 20.66 6.01 5.42
N ASN A 106 20.65 7.14 6.12
CA ASN A 106 20.28 8.43 5.56
C ASN A 106 21.29 9.52 5.93
N LYS A 107 21.20 10.66 5.24
CA LYS A 107 21.99 11.86 5.52
C LYS A 107 21.13 13.02 6.02
N LEU A 108 20.06 12.70 6.74
CA LEU A 108 19.07 13.69 7.17
C LEU A 108 19.58 14.45 8.38
N ASN A 109 19.21 15.71 8.47
CA ASN A 109 19.50 16.56 9.61
C ASN A 109 18.57 16.21 10.77
N GLU A 110 18.97 16.60 11.98
CA GLU A 110 18.06 16.66 13.13
C GLU A 110 16.78 17.45 12.76
N ASN A 111 15.65 17.04 13.32
CA ASN A 111 14.31 17.59 13.07
C ASN A 111 13.76 17.33 11.66
N SER A 112 14.38 16.46 10.86
CA SER A 112 13.80 16.00 9.59
C SER A 112 12.52 15.19 9.84
N LEU A 113 11.49 15.41 9.01
CA LEU A 113 10.19 14.75 9.14
C LEU A 113 10.13 13.50 8.27
N ILE A 114 9.75 12.39 8.88
CA ILE A 114 9.47 11.12 8.22
C ILE A 114 8.00 10.77 8.46
N ILE A 115 7.27 10.50 7.39
CA ILE A 115 5.86 10.08 7.44
C ILE A 115 5.78 8.67 6.87
N ALA A 116 5.19 7.75 7.62
CA ALA A 116 4.93 6.39 7.15
C ALA A 116 3.43 6.13 7.08
N ASN A 117 2.96 5.65 5.94
CA ASN A 117 1.59 5.19 5.73
C ASN A 117 1.59 3.67 5.58
N THR A 118 0.86 2.99 6.45
CA THR A 118 0.76 1.53 6.46
C THR A 118 -0.58 1.07 5.92
N LEU A 119 -0.53 0.24 4.88
CA LEU A 119 -1.67 -0.45 4.29
C LEU A 119 -1.50 -1.94 4.59
N ASN A 120 -2.47 -2.54 5.26
CA ASN A 120 -2.49 -3.96 5.59
C ASN A 120 -3.95 -4.41 5.84
N LYS A 121 -4.12 -5.61 6.41
CA LYS A 121 -5.44 -6.17 6.70
C LYS A 121 -6.27 -5.39 7.74
N GLU A 122 -5.62 -4.55 8.56
CA GLU A 122 -6.24 -3.77 9.65
C GLU A 122 -6.39 -2.28 9.29
N HIS A 123 -5.63 -1.79 8.30
CA HIS A 123 -5.54 -0.39 7.94
C HIS A 123 -5.62 -0.20 6.43
N GLY A 124 -6.56 0.63 5.97
CA GLY A 124 -6.85 0.84 4.54
C GLY A 124 -7.55 -0.35 3.86
N THR A 125 -8.22 -1.18 4.66
CA THR A 125 -9.23 -2.13 4.20
C THR A 125 -10.35 -2.22 5.22
N ILE A 126 -11.57 -2.40 4.74
CA ILE A 126 -12.77 -2.65 5.59
C ILE A 126 -13.36 -4.02 5.34
N HIS A 127 -12.71 -4.85 4.51
CA HIS A 127 -13.26 -6.14 4.10
C HIS A 127 -13.50 -7.08 5.29
N GLN A 128 -12.69 -6.96 6.35
CA GLN A 128 -12.85 -7.72 7.59
C GLN A 128 -14.06 -7.27 8.44
N LEU A 129 -14.54 -6.05 8.24
CA LEU A 129 -15.67 -5.48 8.98
C LEU A 129 -17.03 -5.79 8.30
N MET A 130 -16.98 -6.37 7.10
CA MET A 130 -18.15 -6.68 6.29
C MET A 130 -18.43 -8.18 6.34
N SER A 131 -19.71 -8.57 6.31
CA SER A 131 -20.06 -9.99 6.17
C SER A 131 -19.51 -10.52 4.85
N GLN A 132 -18.77 -11.63 4.91
CA GLN A 132 -18.29 -12.33 3.72
C GLN A 132 -19.40 -13.15 3.05
N ASP A 133 -20.52 -13.36 3.75
CA ASP A 133 -21.66 -14.05 3.18
C ASP A 133 -22.29 -13.17 2.10
N ASN A 134 -22.43 -13.72 0.89
CA ASN A 134 -23.08 -13.09 -0.27
C ASN A 134 -24.59 -12.85 -0.10
N LEU A 135 -25.07 -12.77 1.13
CA LEU A 135 -26.43 -12.37 1.42
C LEU A 135 -26.56 -10.86 1.13
N PRO A 136 -27.63 -10.44 0.44
CA PRO A 136 -27.89 -9.03 0.21
C PRO A 136 -28.23 -8.37 1.56
N VAL A 137 -27.20 -7.92 2.28
CA VAL A 137 -27.35 -7.14 3.50
C VAL A 137 -27.43 -5.68 3.08
N TYR A 138 -28.61 -5.09 3.27
CA TYR A 138 -28.72 -3.64 3.25
C TYR A 138 -27.93 -3.07 4.43
N ILE A 139 -26.95 -2.22 4.14
CA ILE A 139 -26.18 -1.50 5.16
C ILE A 139 -26.61 -0.04 5.08
N GLU A 140 -27.01 0.51 6.23
CA GLU A 140 -27.39 1.91 6.29
C GLU A 140 -26.24 2.82 5.84
N LYS A 141 -26.58 3.88 5.11
CA LYS A 141 -25.62 4.86 4.59
C LYS A 141 -24.75 5.48 5.70
N SER A 142 -25.32 5.68 6.89
CA SER A 142 -24.61 6.16 8.08
C SER A 142 -23.45 5.22 8.49
N ILE A 143 -23.67 3.91 8.42
CA ILE A 143 -22.67 2.88 8.75
C ILE A 143 -21.59 2.85 7.67
N ILE A 144 -21.98 2.85 6.39
CA ILE A 144 -21.02 2.93 5.27
C ILE A 144 -20.10 4.15 5.42
N HIS A 145 -20.67 5.32 5.74
CA HIS A 145 -19.86 6.51 5.98
C HIS A 145 -18.86 6.36 7.14
N GLN A 146 -19.21 5.64 8.21
CA GLN A 146 -18.24 5.39 9.29
C GLN A 146 -17.16 4.39 8.84
N LEU A 147 -17.53 3.36 8.08
CA LEU A 147 -16.58 2.41 7.52
C LEU A 147 -15.59 3.09 6.59
N ASP A 148 -16.05 3.96 5.69
CA ASP A 148 -15.19 4.72 4.77
C ASP A 148 -14.19 5.62 5.51
N ARG A 149 -14.58 6.19 6.66
CA ARG A 149 -13.67 6.98 7.50
C ARG A 149 -12.59 6.13 8.15
N CYS A 150 -12.89 4.88 8.47
CA CYS A 150 -11.93 3.90 8.98
C CYS A 150 -11.06 3.29 7.86
N ASN A 151 -11.50 3.39 6.61
CA ASN A 151 -10.81 2.85 5.44
C ASN A 151 -9.65 3.73 4.97
N GLN A 152 -8.71 4.01 5.87
CA GLN A 152 -7.54 4.84 5.60
C GLN A 152 -6.27 4.09 6.01
N PRO A 153 -5.16 4.23 5.27
CA PRO A 153 -3.88 3.74 5.73
C PRO A 153 -3.50 4.37 7.08
N LYS A 154 -2.90 3.59 7.98
CA LYS A 154 -2.42 4.12 9.27
C LYS A 154 -1.26 5.08 8.99
N THR A 155 -1.36 6.30 9.47
CA THR A 155 -0.30 7.31 9.33
C THR A 155 0.49 7.40 10.62
N GLU A 156 1.81 7.31 10.53
CA GLU A 156 2.76 7.45 11.63
C GLU A 156 3.74 8.56 11.28
N LEU A 157 4.01 9.45 12.24
CA LEU A 157 4.91 10.59 12.09
C LEU A 157 6.14 10.35 12.97
N PHE A 158 7.32 10.52 12.39
CA PHE A 158 8.59 10.40 13.08
C PHE A 158 9.41 11.65 12.82
N ILE A 159 10.10 12.12 13.86
CA ILE A 159 11.03 13.23 13.78
C ILE A 159 12.41 12.65 14.04
N GLN A 160 13.36 13.00 13.19
CA GLN A 160 14.74 12.57 13.35
C GLN A 160 15.38 13.29 14.54
N GLU A 161 15.71 12.52 15.59
CA GLU A 161 16.31 13.07 16.82
C GLU A 161 17.80 13.37 16.66
N GLU A 162 18.50 12.64 15.79
CA GLU A 162 19.94 12.77 15.60
C GLU A 162 20.30 12.82 14.11
N THR A 163 21.26 13.67 13.76
CA THR A 163 21.75 13.79 12.36
C THR A 163 22.33 12.46 11.88
N ASN A 164 21.94 12.04 10.67
CA ASN A 164 22.34 10.77 10.03
C ASN A 164 21.93 9.49 10.79
N HIS A 165 21.05 9.58 11.79
CA HIS A 165 20.60 8.40 12.53
C HIS A 165 19.79 7.46 11.65
N PRO A 166 20.10 6.14 11.60
CA PRO A 166 19.36 5.19 10.79
C PRO A 166 17.88 5.11 11.16
N PHE A 167 17.00 5.08 10.16
CA PHE A 167 15.57 4.88 10.38
C PHE A 167 15.21 3.41 10.18
N ASN A 168 14.70 2.76 11.23
CA ASN A 168 14.35 1.35 11.22
C ASN A 168 12.85 1.16 11.02
N ILE A 169 12.48 0.26 10.11
CA ILE A 169 11.09 -0.05 9.79
C ILE A 169 10.90 -1.55 9.78
N THR A 170 9.79 -2.01 10.36
CA THR A 170 9.39 -3.41 10.31
C THR A 170 8.17 -3.56 9.42
N LEU A 171 8.26 -4.44 8.43
CA LEU A 171 7.16 -4.80 7.54
C LEU A 171 6.59 -6.17 7.97
N HIS A 172 5.29 -6.22 8.21
CA HIS A 172 4.59 -7.44 8.60
C HIS A 172 4.11 -8.23 7.37
N HIS A 173 3.53 -9.41 7.60
CA HIS A 173 2.90 -10.18 6.53
C HIS A 173 1.78 -9.39 5.86
N ASP A 174 1.72 -9.46 4.52
CA ASP A 174 0.74 -8.76 3.68
C ASP A 174 0.56 -7.29 4.07
N GLU A 175 1.69 -6.59 4.20
CA GLU A 175 1.76 -5.18 4.54
C GLU A 175 2.54 -4.43 3.45
N VAL A 176 2.06 -3.24 3.14
CA VAL A 176 2.75 -2.26 2.30
C VAL A 176 2.91 -0.98 3.09
N LYS A 177 4.14 -0.46 3.14
CA LYS A 177 4.42 0.84 3.76
C LYS A 177 4.88 1.84 2.71
N TYR A 178 4.18 2.95 2.60
CA TYR A 178 4.68 4.12 1.91
C TYR A 178 5.41 5.01 2.91
N ILE A 179 6.60 5.48 2.58
CA ILE A 179 7.40 6.36 3.44
C ILE A 179 7.76 7.60 2.64
N TYR A 180 7.44 8.74 3.24
CA TYR A 180 7.80 10.05 2.76
C TYR A 180 8.81 10.66 3.72
N ILE A 181 9.97 11.04 3.20
CA ILE A 181 11.01 11.71 3.95
C ILE A 181 11.16 13.11 3.38
N LYS A 182 10.83 14.10 4.21
CA LYS A 182 11.05 15.50 3.86
C LYS A 182 12.53 15.83 4.03
N SER A 183 13.20 16.18 2.95
CA SER A 183 14.55 16.75 3.05
C SER A 183 14.43 18.18 3.56
N VAL A 184 15.13 18.50 4.66
CA VAL A 184 15.26 19.86 5.21
C VAL A 184 16.43 20.57 4.54
#